data_AF-A0A939JXX6-F1
#
_entry.id   AF-A0A939JXX6-F1
#
_cell.length_a   1.000
_cell.length_b   1.000
_cell.length_c   1.000
_cell.angle_alpha   90.00
_cell.angle_beta   90.00
_cell.angle_gamma   90.00
#
_symmetry.space_group_name_H-M   'P 1'
#
loop_
_entity.id
_entity.type
_entity.pdbx_description
1 polymer ?
#
loop_
_entity_poly.entity_id
_entity_poly.type
_entity_poly.pdbx_seq_one_letter_code
_entity_poly.pdbx_strand_id
1 'polypeptide(L)'
;MLSTLLGLFGCAKRQTIHTGTFSNETYALKAIDIQGFSTNSIEYELVLGRWKPIHIDAITTNWGAPYADDLYGDTRRVYISPTHIAYRNEPDNFVDHQATMLYLSPSRFSSDAFAHIARFMQTEWPTIDRKFANERYSRFPHIIGLVYSESDAFRRVFKGQGTDANKAITVEVDGRVRYGAVDLSFEEGSGLSDKVQMPGKIIYVATGKNAGLTLAQVRTYKDKAGKTLFDYFQLQEKP
;
A
#
# COMPACT_ATOMS: atom_id res chain seq x y z
N MET A 1 21.01 -7.20 -41.77
CA MET A 1 19.61 -7.38 -41.32
C MET A 1 19.43 -6.55 -40.07
N LEU A 2 18.73 -5.43 -40.21
CA LEU A 2 18.48 -4.46 -39.15
C LEU A 2 17.07 -4.77 -38.61
N SER A 3 16.98 -5.54 -37.53
CA SER A 3 15.69 -5.91 -36.94
C SER A 3 15.20 -4.77 -36.07
N THR A 4 14.16 -4.12 -36.56
CA THR A 4 13.35 -3.08 -35.94
C THR A 4 12.83 -3.54 -34.57
N LEU A 5 13.38 -3.00 -33.48
CA LEU A 5 12.72 -3.03 -32.17
C LEU A 5 11.53 -2.04 -32.25
N LEU A 6 10.34 -2.54 -32.56
CA LEU A 6 9.10 -1.78 -32.38
C LEU A 6 8.94 -1.52 -30.88
N GLY A 7 9.13 -0.27 -30.47
CA GLY A 7 8.77 0.21 -29.15
C GLY A 7 7.27 0.01 -28.91
N LEU A 8 6.94 -0.91 -28.01
CA LEU A 8 5.62 -1.02 -27.39
C LEU A 8 5.44 0.18 -26.44
N PHE A 9 5.26 1.37 -27.01
CA PHE A 9 4.80 2.52 -26.24
C PHE A 9 3.29 2.37 -26.03
N GLY A 10 2.90 1.83 -24.88
CA GLY A 10 1.53 1.95 -24.40
C GLY A 10 1.15 3.44 -24.34
N CYS A 11 0.15 3.84 -25.10
CA CYS A 11 -0.33 5.23 -25.10
C CYS A 11 -1.19 5.45 -23.86
N ALA A 12 -0.68 6.19 -22.86
CA ALA A 12 -1.46 6.57 -21.70
C ALA A 12 -2.42 7.71 -22.06
N LYS A 13 -3.73 7.50 -21.96
CA LYS A 13 -4.73 8.55 -22.19
C LYS A 13 -4.96 9.30 -20.89
N ARG A 14 -4.76 10.61 -20.89
CA ARG A 14 -5.00 11.48 -19.73
C ARG A 14 -6.31 12.24 -19.92
N GLN A 15 -7.22 12.15 -18.95
CA GLN A 15 -8.49 12.87 -18.96
C GLN A 15 -8.67 13.61 -17.63
N THR A 16 -8.90 14.92 -17.68
CA THR A 16 -9.30 15.68 -16.49
C THR A 16 -10.74 15.28 -16.11
N ILE A 17 -10.92 14.75 -14.91
CA ILE A 17 -12.22 14.27 -14.40
C ILE A 17 -12.83 15.20 -13.35
N HIS A 18 -12.01 16.06 -12.73
CA HIS A 18 -12.49 17.04 -11.77
C HIS A 18 -11.55 18.24 -11.71
N THR A 19 -12.11 19.43 -11.47
CA THR A 19 -11.36 20.68 -11.30
C THR A 19 -11.98 21.49 -10.16
N GLY A 20 -11.19 22.37 -9.56
CA GLY A 20 -11.67 23.28 -8.54
C GLY A 20 -10.64 24.34 -8.19
N THR A 21 -10.88 25.02 -7.07
CA THR A 21 -9.96 26.01 -6.52
C THR A 21 -9.81 25.78 -5.03
N PHE A 22 -8.56 25.77 -4.56
CA PHE A 22 -8.22 25.62 -3.15
C PHE A 22 -7.14 26.64 -2.80
N SER A 23 -7.33 27.42 -1.74
CA SER A 23 -6.37 28.46 -1.31
C SER A 23 -5.95 29.41 -2.45
N ASN A 24 -6.90 29.83 -3.30
CA ASN A 24 -6.69 30.66 -4.50
C ASN A 24 -5.84 30.01 -5.61
N GLU A 25 -5.53 28.72 -5.53
CA GLU A 25 -4.86 27.96 -6.57
C GLU A 25 -5.86 27.03 -7.27
N THR A 26 -5.77 26.92 -8.59
CA THR A 26 -6.56 25.93 -9.32
C THR A 26 -5.99 24.53 -9.09
N TYR A 27 -6.88 23.54 -9.01
CA TYR A 27 -6.50 22.15 -8.97
C TYR A 27 -7.25 21.34 -10.02
N ALA A 28 -6.65 20.24 -10.45
CA ALA A 28 -7.22 19.29 -11.39
C ALA A 28 -6.88 17.87 -10.97
N LEU A 29 -7.88 17.00 -10.97
CA LEU A 29 -7.72 15.57 -10.88
C LEU A 29 -7.86 14.96 -12.26
N LYS A 30 -6.86 14.20 -12.67
CA LYS A 30 -6.83 13.51 -13.96
C LYS A 30 -6.88 12.00 -13.74
N ALA A 31 -7.68 11.32 -14.55
CA ALA A 31 -7.57 9.88 -14.75
C ALA A 31 -6.55 9.60 -15.87
N ILE A 32 -5.73 8.58 -15.66
CA ILE A 32 -4.72 8.11 -16.60
C ILE A 32 -5.04 6.65 -16.91
N ASP A 33 -5.59 6.42 -18.10
CA ASP A 33 -5.84 5.07 -18.60
C ASP A 33 -4.54 4.51 -19.18
N ILE A 34 -4.04 3.44 -18.57
CA ILE A 34 -2.85 2.72 -19.03
C ILE A 34 -3.31 1.43 -19.70
N GLN A 35 -3.12 1.38 -21.01
CA GLN A 35 -3.38 0.18 -21.79
C GLN A 35 -2.12 -0.71 -21.80
N GLY A 36 -2.21 -1.86 -21.14
CA GLY A 36 -1.22 -2.92 -21.19
C GLY A 36 -1.59 -4.02 -22.18
N PHE A 37 -0.62 -4.88 -22.51
CA PHE A 37 -0.81 -6.00 -23.45
C PHE A 37 -1.83 -7.05 -22.94
N SER A 38 -2.03 -7.15 -21.62
CA SER A 38 -2.93 -8.14 -20.99
C SER A 38 -3.82 -7.54 -19.89
N THR A 39 -3.50 -6.36 -19.36
CA THR A 39 -4.25 -5.72 -18.27
C THR A 39 -4.32 -4.22 -18.51
N ASN A 40 -5.51 -3.65 -18.29
CA ASN A 40 -5.71 -2.20 -18.25
C ASN A 40 -5.73 -1.76 -16.79
N SER A 41 -5.06 -0.65 -16.48
CA SER A 41 -5.13 0.01 -15.18
C SER A 41 -5.57 1.47 -15.34
N ILE A 42 -6.17 2.01 -14.29
CA ILE A 42 -6.49 3.42 -14.16
C ILE A 42 -5.68 3.94 -12.98
N GLU A 43 -4.88 4.96 -13.24
CA GLU A 43 -4.15 5.71 -12.22
C GLU A 43 -4.70 7.13 -12.15
N TYR A 44 -4.41 7.83 -11.06
CA TYR A 44 -4.85 9.21 -10.89
C TYR A 44 -3.68 10.16 -10.66
N GLU A 45 -3.79 11.36 -11.19
CA GLU A 45 -2.83 12.44 -10.98
C GLU A 45 -3.57 13.68 -10.46
N LEU A 46 -3.19 14.12 -9.26
CA LEU A 46 -3.64 15.38 -8.68
C LEU A 46 -2.61 16.47 -8.98
N VAL A 47 -3.03 17.49 -9.73
CA VAL A 47 -2.28 18.72 -9.97
C VAL A 47 -2.85 19.80 -9.07
N LEU A 48 -2.04 20.33 -8.15
CA LEU A 48 -2.43 21.35 -7.17
C LEU A 48 -1.55 22.58 -7.33
N GLY A 49 -2.06 23.59 -8.04
CA GLY A 49 -1.37 24.86 -8.26
C GLY A 49 0.05 24.69 -8.78
N ARG A 50 1.01 25.19 -8.00
CA ARG A 50 2.45 25.19 -8.34
C ARG A 50 3.21 23.94 -7.90
N TRP A 51 2.57 23.04 -7.15
CA TRP A 51 3.25 21.86 -6.59
C TRP A 51 3.47 20.79 -7.67
N LYS A 52 4.47 19.93 -7.45
CA LYS A 52 4.69 18.78 -8.33
C LYS A 52 3.42 17.91 -8.36
N PRO A 53 3.05 17.34 -9.52
CA PRO A 53 1.91 16.44 -9.61
C PRO A 53 2.07 15.25 -8.64
N ILE A 54 0.96 14.93 -7.98
CA ILE A 54 0.87 13.83 -7.04
C ILE A 54 0.24 12.66 -7.80
N HIS A 55 1.00 11.60 -7.97
CA HIS A 55 0.47 10.34 -8.50
C HIS A 55 -0.23 9.59 -7.38
N ILE A 56 -1.33 8.94 -7.73
CA ILE A 56 -2.11 8.06 -6.87
C ILE A 56 -2.24 6.75 -7.63
N ASP A 57 -1.34 5.83 -7.29
CA ASP A 57 -1.08 4.57 -7.98
C ASP A 57 -0.60 3.51 -6.97
N ALA A 58 -0.25 2.31 -7.44
CA ALA A 58 0.19 1.21 -6.59
C ALA A 58 1.56 1.44 -5.89
N ILE A 59 2.33 2.45 -6.29
CA ILE A 59 3.64 2.79 -5.68
C ILE A 59 3.44 3.77 -4.52
N THR A 60 2.56 4.74 -4.74
CA THR A 60 2.24 5.84 -3.82
C THR A 60 1.11 5.51 -2.86
N THR A 61 0.47 4.35 -2.99
CA THR A 61 -0.62 3.89 -2.11
C THR A 61 -0.42 2.44 -1.68
N ASN A 62 -1.04 2.03 -0.58
CA ASN A 62 -1.11 0.63 -0.15
C ASN A 62 -2.50 0.02 -0.45
N TRP A 63 -2.67 -1.29 -0.26
CA TRP A 63 -3.90 -1.99 -0.65
C TRP A 63 -4.87 -2.20 0.53
N GLY A 64 -4.85 -1.29 1.50
CA GLY A 64 -5.69 -1.39 2.70
C GLY A 64 -5.35 -0.37 3.77
N ALA A 65 -6.17 -0.31 4.82
CA ALA A 65 -5.84 0.50 5.99
C ALA A 65 -4.59 -0.08 6.69
N PRO A 66 -3.74 0.75 7.33
CA PRO A 66 -2.60 0.25 8.08
C PRO A 66 -3.03 -0.66 9.22
N TYR A 67 -2.29 -1.74 9.49
CA TYR A 67 -2.63 -2.67 10.58
C TYR A 67 -2.41 -2.09 11.98
N ALA A 68 -1.56 -1.07 12.11
CA ALA A 68 -1.34 -0.35 13.36
C ALA A 68 -0.74 1.04 13.12
N ASP A 69 -1.15 2.07 13.86
CA ASP A 69 -0.60 3.42 13.69
C ASP A 69 0.87 3.55 14.12
N ASP A 70 1.32 2.70 15.04
CA ASP A 70 2.67 2.73 15.60
C ASP A 70 3.75 2.27 14.61
N LEU A 71 3.37 1.64 13.50
CA LEU A 71 4.31 1.24 12.44
C LEU A 71 5.02 2.45 11.82
N TYR A 72 4.40 3.62 11.89
CA TYR A 72 4.96 4.86 11.36
C TYR A 72 5.95 5.54 12.32
N GLY A 73 6.00 5.16 13.61
CA GLY A 73 6.80 5.85 14.62
C GLY A 73 6.56 7.35 14.62
N ASP A 74 7.65 8.13 14.61
CA ASP A 74 7.64 9.60 14.57
C ASP A 74 7.44 10.19 13.17
N THR A 75 7.20 9.35 12.15
CA THR A 75 6.95 9.86 10.79
C THR A 75 5.71 10.73 10.78
N ARG A 76 5.86 11.92 10.21
CA ARG A 76 4.76 12.87 10.02
C ARG A 76 3.68 12.24 9.15
N ARG A 77 2.46 12.20 9.68
CA ARG A 77 1.26 11.66 9.02
C ARG A 77 0.03 12.47 9.39
N VAL A 78 -0.97 12.45 8.53
CA VAL A 78 -2.24 13.18 8.71
C VAL A 78 -3.39 12.30 8.21
N TYR A 79 -4.39 12.07 9.06
CA TYR A 79 -5.64 11.43 8.64
C TYR A 79 -6.61 12.47 8.07
N ILE A 80 -7.32 12.08 7.01
CA ILE A 80 -8.27 12.92 6.26
C ILE A 80 -9.66 12.87 6.88
N SER A 81 -10.11 11.68 7.29
CA SER A 81 -11.44 11.50 7.89
C SER A 81 -11.35 11.24 9.42
N PRO A 82 -12.26 11.81 10.22
CA PRO A 82 -12.39 11.47 11.64
C PRO A 82 -12.99 10.08 11.87
N THR A 83 -13.66 9.49 10.87
CA THR A 83 -14.04 8.08 10.94
C THR A 83 -12.78 7.24 10.68
N HIS A 84 -12.15 6.76 11.75
CA HIS A 84 -11.12 5.73 11.66
C HIS A 84 -11.68 4.58 10.82
N ILE A 85 -11.18 4.42 9.60
CA ILE A 85 -11.47 3.22 8.84
C ILE A 85 -10.67 2.11 9.49
N ALA A 86 -11.41 1.24 10.17
CA ALA A 86 -10.82 0.18 10.95
C ALA A 86 -10.12 -0.82 10.05
N TYR A 87 -8.93 -1.22 10.50
CA TYR A 87 -8.28 -2.42 10.00
C TYR A 87 -9.22 -3.62 10.06
N ARG A 88 -9.21 -4.45 9.01
CA ARG A 88 -10.02 -5.67 8.95
C ARG A 88 -9.13 -6.90 8.90
N ASN A 89 -9.37 -7.77 9.88
CA ASN A 89 -8.82 -9.12 9.95
C ASN A 89 -9.39 -10.00 8.83
N GLU A 90 -8.79 -11.17 8.65
CA GLU A 90 -9.41 -12.23 7.85
C GLU A 90 -10.64 -12.83 8.55
N PRO A 91 -11.62 -13.35 7.79
CA PRO A 91 -11.70 -13.43 6.33
C PRO A 91 -12.37 -12.22 5.65
N ASP A 92 -12.51 -11.08 6.34
CA ASP A 92 -13.28 -9.90 5.89
C ASP A 92 -12.57 -9.08 4.78
N ASN A 93 -12.06 -9.78 3.76
CA ASN A 93 -11.16 -9.26 2.73
C ASN A 93 -11.86 -8.55 1.55
N PHE A 94 -13.18 -8.62 1.46
CA PHE A 94 -13.94 -7.99 0.37
C PHE A 94 -14.50 -6.63 0.81
N VAL A 95 -13.86 -5.56 0.34
CA VAL A 95 -14.44 -4.22 0.39
C VAL A 95 -14.32 -3.64 -1.01
N ASP A 96 -15.45 -3.22 -1.58
CA ASP A 96 -15.52 -2.64 -2.93
C ASP A 96 -14.67 -1.36 -3.04
N HIS A 97 -14.32 -0.73 -1.92
CA HIS A 97 -13.54 0.51 -1.81
C HIS A 97 -12.48 0.37 -0.70
N GLN A 98 -11.32 -0.18 -1.04
CA GLN A 98 -10.25 -0.36 -0.07
C GLN A 98 -9.68 1.01 0.36
N ALA A 99 -9.78 1.29 1.66
CA ALA A 99 -9.13 2.43 2.28
C ALA A 99 -7.61 2.33 2.09
N THR A 100 -6.95 3.47 1.84
CA THR A 100 -5.51 3.50 1.59
C THR A 100 -4.84 4.76 2.14
N MET A 101 -3.56 4.65 2.44
CA MET A 101 -2.69 5.77 2.78
C MET A 101 -1.95 6.25 1.54
N LEU A 102 -1.86 7.57 1.35
CA LEU A 102 -1.05 8.19 0.31
C LEU A 102 0.34 8.54 0.84
N TYR A 103 1.38 8.06 0.18
CA TYR A 103 2.78 8.27 0.54
C TYR A 103 3.37 9.40 -0.30
N LEU A 104 3.82 10.45 0.37
CA LEU A 104 4.47 11.59 -0.25
C LEU A 104 5.97 11.57 0.04
N SER A 105 6.74 11.20 -0.97
CA SER A 105 8.20 11.12 -0.91
C SER A 105 8.86 12.43 -0.47
N PRO A 106 9.66 12.43 0.62
CA PRO A 106 10.49 13.57 1.01
C PRO A 106 11.54 13.96 -0.04
N SER A 107 11.90 13.05 -0.95
CA SER A 107 12.80 13.37 -2.07
C SER A 107 12.11 14.21 -3.16
N ARG A 108 10.77 14.14 -3.24
CA ARG A 108 9.98 14.86 -4.25
C ARG A 108 9.31 16.11 -3.70
N PHE A 109 8.80 16.03 -2.47
CA PHE A 109 8.00 17.07 -1.81
C PHE A 109 8.72 17.58 -0.57
N SER A 110 8.66 18.89 -0.31
CA SER A 110 9.16 19.47 0.94
C SER A 110 8.16 19.29 2.08
N SER A 111 8.58 19.53 3.32
CA SER A 111 7.69 19.54 4.50
C SER A 111 6.54 20.55 4.37
N ASP A 112 6.79 21.69 3.72
CA ASP A 112 5.77 22.72 3.45
C ASP A 112 4.79 22.27 2.37
N ALA A 113 5.29 21.62 1.32
CA ALA A 113 4.45 21.00 0.30
C ALA A 113 3.53 19.95 0.94
N PHE A 114 4.08 19.07 1.78
CA PHE A 114 3.31 18.09 2.53
C PHE A 114 2.23 18.74 3.38
N ALA A 115 2.55 19.80 4.13
CA ALA A 115 1.56 20.51 4.96
C ALA A 115 0.42 21.10 4.13
N HIS A 116 0.73 21.70 2.97
CA HIS A 116 -0.24 22.27 2.07
C HIS A 116 -1.14 21.19 1.44
N ILE A 117 -0.53 20.09 0.97
CA ILE A 117 -1.25 18.95 0.38
C ILE A 117 -2.14 18.29 1.44
N ALA A 118 -1.65 18.11 2.67
CA ALA A 118 -2.44 17.55 3.77
C ALA A 118 -3.69 18.39 4.04
N ARG A 119 -3.58 19.73 4.03
CA ARG A 119 -4.74 20.62 4.15
C ARG A 119 -5.73 20.44 3.00
N PHE A 120 -5.24 20.42 1.75
CA PHE A 120 -6.08 20.15 0.59
C PHE A 120 -6.84 18.82 0.76
N MET A 121 -6.12 17.77 1.15
CA MET A 121 -6.72 16.45 1.31
C MET A 121 -7.72 16.41 2.46
N GLN A 122 -7.54 17.18 3.54
CA GLN A 122 -8.53 17.25 4.62
C GLN A 122 -9.81 18.02 4.23
N THR A 123 -9.71 19.01 3.33
CA THR A 123 -10.84 19.89 3.00
C THR A 123 -11.57 19.51 1.71
N GLU A 124 -10.82 19.24 0.63
CA GLU A 124 -11.37 19.03 -0.71
C GLU A 124 -11.58 17.54 -1.01
N TRP A 125 -10.65 16.68 -0.58
CA TRP A 125 -10.70 15.26 -0.93
C TRP A 125 -11.97 14.55 -0.49
N PRO A 126 -12.57 14.76 0.71
CA PRO A 126 -13.81 14.09 1.08
C PRO A 126 -14.97 14.32 0.09
N THR A 127 -14.99 15.50 -0.56
CA THR A 127 -15.99 15.83 -1.58
C THR A 127 -15.69 15.11 -2.89
N ILE A 128 -14.42 15.07 -3.30
CA ILE A 128 -13.94 14.35 -4.49
C ILE A 128 -14.21 12.85 -4.33
N ASP A 129 -13.77 12.28 -3.22
CA ASP A 129 -13.93 10.87 -2.86
C ASP A 129 -15.40 10.45 -2.89
N ARG A 130 -16.31 11.20 -2.26
CA ARG A 130 -17.76 10.90 -2.30
C ARG A 130 -18.35 10.96 -3.71
N LYS A 131 -17.89 11.91 -4.53
CA LYS A 131 -18.38 12.08 -5.92
C LYS A 131 -18.01 10.85 -6.76
N PHE A 132 -16.76 10.40 -6.68
CA PHE A 132 -16.26 9.31 -7.51
C PHE A 132 -16.51 7.92 -6.90
N ALA A 133 -16.70 7.82 -5.59
CA ALA A 133 -16.95 6.53 -4.92
C ALA A 133 -18.26 5.87 -5.34
N ASN A 134 -19.24 6.63 -5.82
CA ASN A 134 -20.53 6.08 -6.27
C ASN A 134 -20.58 5.84 -7.78
N GLU A 135 -19.50 6.12 -8.52
CA GLU A 135 -19.45 5.84 -9.94
C GLU A 135 -19.34 4.32 -10.12
N ARG A 136 -20.34 3.73 -10.79
CA ARG A 136 -20.44 2.28 -11.03
C ARG A 136 -19.12 1.81 -11.65
N TYR A 137 -18.42 0.87 -11.00
CA TYR A 137 -17.10 0.34 -11.35
C TYR A 137 -15.86 1.16 -10.91
N SER A 138 -15.99 2.16 -10.03
CA SER A 138 -14.82 2.94 -9.61
C SER A 138 -13.83 2.05 -8.83
N ARG A 139 -12.64 1.84 -9.40
CA ARG A 139 -11.43 1.51 -8.64
C ARG A 139 -10.84 2.80 -8.01
N PHE A 140 -11.69 3.78 -7.74
CA PHE A 140 -11.26 5.08 -7.26
C PHE A 140 -10.67 4.91 -5.86
N PRO A 141 -9.44 5.41 -5.62
CA PRO A 141 -8.73 5.18 -4.37
C PRO A 141 -9.41 5.91 -3.22
N HIS A 142 -9.79 5.16 -2.19
CA HIS A 142 -10.35 5.73 -0.98
C HIS A 142 -9.23 6.14 -0.02
N ILE A 143 -8.66 7.33 -0.24
CA ILE A 143 -7.53 7.83 0.56
C ILE A 143 -8.02 8.31 1.93
N ILE A 144 -7.53 7.65 2.99
CA ILE A 144 -7.90 7.95 4.38
C ILE A 144 -6.85 8.78 5.12
N GLY A 145 -5.64 8.88 4.59
CA GLY A 145 -4.56 9.63 5.21
C GLY A 145 -3.34 9.79 4.33
N LEU A 146 -2.39 10.59 4.81
CA LEU A 146 -1.12 10.87 4.16
C LEU A 146 0.05 10.55 5.09
N VAL A 147 1.15 10.08 4.51
CA VAL A 147 2.41 9.81 5.21
C VAL A 147 3.55 10.49 4.46
N TYR A 148 4.38 11.25 5.17
CA TYR A 148 5.55 11.92 4.60
C TYR A 148 6.77 10.99 4.59
N SER A 149 6.72 9.95 3.75
CA SER A 149 7.77 8.94 3.58
C SER A 149 7.45 8.11 2.33
N GLU A 150 8.30 7.13 2.01
CA GLU A 150 8.00 6.07 1.06
C GLU A 150 7.25 4.92 1.75
N SER A 151 6.34 4.26 1.04
CA SER A 151 5.59 3.08 1.54
C SER A 151 6.53 1.94 1.97
N ASP A 152 7.56 1.69 1.17
CA ASP A 152 8.60 0.69 1.39
C ASP A 152 9.38 0.86 2.71
N ALA A 153 9.38 2.06 3.30
CA ALA A 153 10.05 2.31 4.57
C ALA A 153 9.38 1.59 5.76
N PHE A 154 8.10 1.22 5.62
CA PHE A 154 7.30 0.62 6.69
C PHE A 154 7.01 -0.86 6.48
N ARG A 155 7.31 -1.38 5.29
CA ARG A 155 7.27 -2.82 5.03
C ARG A 155 8.37 -3.51 5.83
N ARG A 156 8.01 -4.62 6.50
CA ARG A 156 8.98 -5.44 7.21
C ARG A 156 9.34 -6.65 6.38
N VAL A 157 10.61 -6.79 6.04
CA VAL A 157 11.13 -7.92 5.25
C VAL A 157 12.08 -8.71 6.13
N PHE A 158 11.74 -9.97 6.39
CA PHE A 158 12.55 -10.91 7.15
C PHE A 158 13.10 -11.94 6.18
N LYS A 159 14.43 -12.03 6.06
CA LYS A 159 15.12 -12.97 5.17
C LYS A 159 15.58 -14.18 5.95
N GLY A 160 15.45 -15.35 5.36
CA GLY A 160 15.86 -16.62 5.96
C GLY A 160 16.15 -17.66 4.89
N GLN A 161 16.70 -18.79 5.34
CA GLN A 161 16.90 -19.94 4.47
C GLN A 161 15.62 -20.80 4.52
N GLY A 162 14.92 -20.87 3.38
CA GLY A 162 13.88 -21.86 3.17
C GLY A 162 14.49 -23.24 2.90
N THR A 163 13.65 -24.24 2.60
CA THR A 163 14.08 -25.61 2.34
C THR A 163 15.15 -25.70 1.24
N ASP A 164 14.98 -24.92 0.15
CA ASP A 164 15.80 -25.04 -1.05
C ASP A 164 16.44 -23.73 -1.54
N ALA A 165 16.08 -22.58 -0.95
CA ALA A 165 16.57 -21.28 -1.38
C ALA A 165 16.44 -20.21 -0.28
N ASN A 166 17.08 -19.07 -0.50
CA ASN A 166 16.81 -17.88 0.30
C ASN A 166 15.38 -17.41 0.04
N LYS A 167 14.62 -17.23 1.11
CA LYS A 167 13.22 -16.79 1.07
C LYS A 167 13.04 -15.57 1.96
N ALA A 168 11.93 -14.88 1.78
CA ALA A 168 11.54 -13.77 2.63
C ALA A 168 10.10 -13.96 3.14
N ILE A 169 9.89 -13.59 4.39
CA ILE A 169 8.56 -13.28 4.92
C ILE A 169 8.44 -11.75 4.90
N THR A 170 7.42 -11.24 4.24
CA THR A 170 7.18 -9.81 4.06
C THR A 170 5.85 -9.44 4.69
N VAL A 171 5.87 -8.51 5.64
CA VAL A 171 4.66 -7.93 6.23
C VAL A 171 4.48 -6.53 5.66
N GLU A 172 3.44 -6.38 4.85
CA GLU A 172 3.06 -5.12 4.20
C GLU A 172 2.40 -4.16 5.19
N VAL A 173 2.28 -2.89 4.82
CA VAL A 173 1.71 -1.84 5.71
C VAL A 173 0.24 -2.10 6.02
N ASP A 174 -0.50 -2.70 5.08
CA ASP A 174 -1.88 -3.15 5.24
C ASP A 174 -2.00 -4.52 5.95
N GLY A 175 -0.91 -4.99 6.55
CA GLY A 175 -0.86 -6.19 7.38
C GLY A 175 -0.84 -7.49 6.58
N ARG A 176 -0.85 -7.45 5.24
CA ARG A 176 -0.67 -8.67 4.44
C ARG A 176 0.67 -9.32 4.74
N VAL A 177 0.67 -10.63 4.88
CA VAL A 177 1.84 -11.46 5.11
C VAL A 177 2.08 -12.27 3.84
N ARG A 178 3.23 -12.05 3.20
CA ARG A 178 3.63 -12.71 1.97
C ARG A 178 4.88 -13.52 2.23
N TYR A 179 4.99 -14.67 1.59
CA TYR A 179 6.17 -15.53 1.67
C TYR A 179 6.61 -15.94 0.27
N GLY A 180 7.91 -16.01 0.03
CA GLY A 180 8.43 -16.45 -1.26
C GLY A 180 9.82 -15.92 -1.54
N ALA A 181 10.08 -15.59 -2.81
CA ALA A 181 11.36 -15.07 -3.25
C ALA A 181 11.70 -13.73 -2.59
N VAL A 182 12.98 -13.49 -2.32
CA VAL A 182 13.45 -12.26 -1.65
C VAL A 182 13.16 -11.00 -2.46
N ASP A 183 13.12 -11.12 -3.79
CA ASP A 183 12.77 -10.05 -4.73
C ASP A 183 11.26 -9.95 -4.99
N LEU A 184 10.45 -10.76 -4.31
CA LEU A 184 8.99 -10.85 -4.49
C LEU A 184 8.56 -11.23 -5.92
N SER A 185 9.46 -11.84 -6.71
CA SER A 185 9.13 -12.34 -8.05
C SER A 185 8.14 -13.51 -8.04
N PHE A 186 8.07 -14.22 -6.91
CA PHE A 186 7.20 -15.39 -6.73
C PHE A 186 6.72 -15.51 -5.28
N GLU A 187 5.44 -15.81 -5.10
CA GLU A 187 4.80 -16.05 -3.81
C GLU A 187 4.49 -17.54 -3.60
N GLU A 188 4.65 -17.99 -2.36
CA GLU A 188 4.46 -19.37 -1.92
C GLU A 188 3.57 -19.44 -0.69
N GLY A 189 2.84 -20.54 -0.54
CA GLY A 189 2.13 -20.85 0.69
C GLY A 189 3.11 -21.07 1.84
N SER A 190 2.99 -20.28 2.90
CA SER A 190 3.83 -20.39 4.09
C SER A 190 3.19 -21.11 5.26
N GLY A 191 1.88 -21.34 5.22
CA GLY A 191 1.11 -21.72 6.41
C GLY A 191 1.03 -20.61 7.45
N LEU A 192 1.45 -19.38 7.16
CA LEU A 192 1.13 -18.21 7.99
C LEU A 192 -0.27 -17.69 7.61
N SER A 193 -0.96 -17.01 8.52
CA SER A 193 -2.16 -16.23 8.16
C SER A 193 -1.80 -15.17 7.12
N ASP A 194 -2.63 -14.98 6.09
CA ASP A 194 -2.31 -14.05 4.98
C ASP A 194 -2.36 -12.57 5.44
N LYS A 195 -2.87 -12.32 6.65
CA LYS A 195 -2.87 -11.03 7.34
C LYS A 195 -2.51 -11.12 8.83
N VAL A 196 -1.91 -10.04 9.33
CA VAL A 196 -1.79 -9.73 10.75
C VAL A 196 -3.18 -9.57 11.37
N GLN A 197 -3.37 -10.10 12.58
CA GLN A 197 -4.66 -10.13 13.26
C GLN A 197 -4.63 -9.15 14.42
N MET A 198 -5.65 -8.29 14.49
CA MET A 198 -5.79 -7.26 15.50
C MET A 198 -7.02 -7.50 16.39
N PRO A 199 -7.00 -7.08 17.68
CA PRO A 199 -5.87 -6.46 18.38
C PRO A 199 -4.75 -7.46 18.70
N GLY A 200 -3.54 -6.94 18.96
CA GLY A 200 -2.40 -7.74 19.44
C GLY A 200 -1.32 -8.09 18.41
N LYS A 201 -1.49 -7.67 17.15
CA LYS A 201 -0.50 -7.92 16.07
C LYS A 201 -0.13 -9.40 15.95
N ILE A 202 -1.15 -10.25 15.88
CA ILE A 202 -0.99 -11.71 15.88
C ILE A 202 -0.73 -12.20 14.45
N ILE A 203 0.22 -13.09 14.25
CA ILE A 203 0.34 -13.88 13.01
C ILE A 203 0.12 -15.34 13.39
N TYR A 204 -0.90 -15.97 12.80
CA TYR A 204 -1.16 -17.38 13.04
C TYR A 204 -0.23 -18.25 12.21
N VAL A 205 0.22 -19.36 12.78
CA VAL A 205 1.02 -20.39 12.12
C VAL A 205 0.19 -21.66 12.07
N ALA A 206 -0.20 -22.08 10.87
CA ALA A 206 -1.01 -23.25 10.62
C ALA A 206 -0.27 -24.51 11.07
N THR A 207 -1.02 -25.42 11.68
CA THR A 207 -0.55 -26.75 12.10
C THR A 207 -1.35 -27.84 11.37
N GLY A 208 -0.93 -29.10 11.49
CA GLY A 208 -1.65 -30.21 10.87
C GLY A 208 -1.55 -30.23 9.33
N LYS A 209 -2.67 -30.42 8.63
CA LYS A 209 -2.71 -30.66 7.18
C LYS A 209 -2.39 -29.42 6.33
N ASN A 210 -2.55 -28.23 6.90
CA ASN A 210 -2.26 -26.95 6.23
C ASN A 210 -0.91 -26.37 6.69
N ALA A 211 -0.10 -27.15 7.40
CA ALA A 211 1.19 -26.70 7.91
C ALA A 211 2.13 -26.34 6.75
N GLY A 212 2.80 -25.20 6.89
CA GLY A 212 3.93 -24.80 6.06
C GLY A 212 5.17 -24.64 6.94
N LEU A 213 5.57 -23.39 7.19
CA LEU A 213 6.62 -23.05 8.13
C LEU A 213 6.18 -23.33 9.58
N THR A 214 7.03 -24.02 10.33
CA THR A 214 6.89 -24.18 11.78
C THR A 214 7.33 -22.92 12.53
N LEU A 215 6.89 -22.74 13.79
CA LEU A 215 7.39 -21.65 14.64
C LEU A 215 8.92 -21.63 14.75
N ALA A 216 9.55 -22.81 14.82
CA ALA A 216 11.01 -22.94 14.88
C ALA A 216 11.68 -22.41 13.61
N GLN A 217 11.12 -22.69 12.43
CA GLN A 217 11.61 -22.15 11.17
C GLN A 217 11.37 -20.64 11.08
N VAL A 218 10.18 -20.14 11.47
CA VAL A 218 9.89 -18.70 11.46
C VAL A 218 10.89 -17.90 12.32
N ARG A 219 11.39 -18.47 13.43
CA ARG A 219 12.41 -17.82 14.29
C ARG A 219 13.75 -17.58 13.59
N THR A 220 14.06 -18.30 12.50
CA THR A 220 15.34 -18.13 11.80
C THR A 220 15.32 -16.96 10.83
N TYR A 221 14.14 -16.45 10.46
CA TYR A 221 13.98 -15.31 9.57
C TYR A 221 14.28 -14.01 10.32
N LYS A 222 15.18 -13.19 9.75
CA LYS A 222 15.66 -11.95 10.37
C LYS A 222 15.54 -10.77 9.43
N ASP A 223 15.19 -9.61 9.98
CA ASP A 223 15.26 -8.34 9.28
C ASP A 223 16.71 -7.85 9.15
N LYS A 224 16.89 -6.71 8.46
CA LYS A 224 18.21 -6.08 8.28
C LYS A 224 18.91 -5.69 9.59
N ALA A 225 18.18 -5.58 10.70
CA ALA A 225 18.70 -5.28 12.03
C ALA A 225 18.92 -6.55 12.88
N GLY A 226 18.71 -7.74 12.32
CA GLY A 226 18.86 -9.02 13.01
C GLY A 226 17.67 -9.42 13.87
N LYS A 227 16.57 -8.66 13.85
CA LYS A 227 15.34 -8.95 14.60
C LYS A 227 14.45 -9.94 13.84
N THR A 228 13.77 -10.78 14.58
CA THR A 228 12.85 -11.81 14.09
C THR A 228 11.41 -11.30 14.05
N LEU A 229 10.49 -12.10 13.50
CA LEU A 229 9.05 -11.77 13.56
C LEU A 229 8.55 -11.66 15.00
N PHE A 230 9.09 -12.45 15.93
CA PHE A 230 8.70 -12.47 17.35
C PHE A 230 9.00 -11.15 18.08
N ASP A 231 9.90 -10.33 17.54
CA ASP A 231 10.23 -9.02 18.10
C ASP A 231 9.17 -7.95 17.77
N TYR A 232 8.25 -8.24 16.83
CA TYR A 232 7.27 -7.27 16.32
C TYR A 232 5.83 -7.77 16.40
N PHE A 233 5.63 -9.09 16.37
CA PHE A 233 4.34 -9.74 16.25
C PHE A 233 4.21 -10.85 17.30
N GLN A 234 2.98 -11.10 17.74
CA GLN A 234 2.67 -12.27 18.54
C GLN A 234 2.41 -13.46 17.61
N LEU A 235 3.23 -14.50 17.67
CA LEU A 235 3.08 -15.68 16.83
C LEU A 235 2.37 -16.78 17.60
N GLN A 236 1.27 -17.30 17.04
CA GLN A 236 0.42 -18.30 17.67
C GLN A 236 0.14 -19.45 16.71
N GLU A 237 0.23 -20.69 17.19
CA GLU A 237 -0.18 -21.85 16.40
C GLU A 237 -1.71 -21.91 16.29
N LYS A 238 -2.20 -22.29 15.11
CA LYS A 238 -3.63 -22.49 14.84
C LYS A 238 -3.82 -23.79 14.06
N PRO A 239 -4.75 -24.67 14.46
CA PRO A 239 -5.10 -25.89 13.70
C PRO A 239 -5.66 -25.60 12.30
#